data_AF-A0A662KP04-F1
#
_entry.id   AF-A0A662KP04-F1
#
_cell.length_a   1.000
_cell.length_b   1.000
_cell.length_c   1.000
_cell.angle_alpha   90.00
_cell.angle_beta   90.00
_cell.angle_gamma   90.00
#
_symmetry.space_group_name_H-M   'P 1'
#
loop_
_entity.id
_entity.type
_entity.pdbx_description
1 polymer ?
#
loop_
_entity_poly.entity_id
_entity_poly.type
_entity_poly.pdbx_seq_one_letter_code
_entity_poly.pdbx_strand_id
1 'polypeptide(L)'
;MHTLGVMLPYSALHILLFRKNRLKALVMTSANKPGYPMVIDEGEAFEKLRDVVDYFLFHNRKIVQRCDDSVVGFVGGKKTIFRRSRGFVPLPIKVKCSADKTILSTGADTDVTFCILKKGEAFLSQHIGDTNKHETMNFFRKSLQHFIDLFDFNIDAIASDLHPRFSTTLFAEEYSEFERIPHIKIQHHHAHMASLMAEHNIEEMVCITADGFGYGTDGTAWGGEVLYGNHDDFERKAHLEPQPMIGGDLATIYPLRMVAGIIKNEEIYDFLISRRDRFPHGEKEIEVIFKQLKSRNYQITTSCGRVLDAAASILDICHKRTYEGEPARKLEAVAVGGKYIIDLEPDTRGRILRTSPLLEEIFEYRDKFSRRDLAYSVEEYIARGFAELAIEIAEEEGTKYIGFSGGCAYNDHLLSTIKKIVEKRNFIFLQHEKVPPGDGGISLGQAVVAANSI
;
A
#
# COMPACT_ATOMS: atom_id res chain seq x y z
N MET A 1 17.52 3.56 5.67
CA MET A 1 16.39 3.23 6.57
C MET A 1 16.71 3.77 7.95
N HIS A 2 15.75 4.42 8.59
CA HIS A 2 15.93 5.05 9.92
C HIS A 2 15.19 4.30 11.04
N THR A 3 14.49 3.21 10.70
CA THR A 3 13.74 2.35 11.62
C THR A 3 14.30 0.92 11.60
N LEU A 4 14.07 0.20 12.70
CA LEU A 4 14.41 -1.22 12.86
C LEU A 4 13.21 -1.95 13.46
N GLY A 5 12.82 -3.08 12.86
CA GLY A 5 11.81 -3.97 13.43
C GLY A 5 12.37 -4.69 14.66
N VAL A 6 11.72 -4.50 15.82
CA VAL A 6 12.12 -5.14 17.07
C VAL A 6 10.95 -5.97 17.59
N MET A 7 11.26 -7.17 18.08
CA MET A 7 10.30 -8.06 18.73
C MET A 7 10.85 -8.55 20.07
N LEU A 8 9.95 -8.81 21.01
CA LEU A 8 10.29 -9.39 22.31
C LEU A 8 10.05 -10.91 22.31
N PRO A 9 10.73 -11.68 23.19
CA PRO A 9 10.44 -13.08 23.41
C PRO A 9 8.96 -13.31 23.79
N TYR A 10 8.15 -13.83 22.85
CA TYR A 10 6.74 -14.12 23.08
C TYR A 10 6.44 -15.60 23.40
N SER A 11 7.46 -16.47 23.43
CA SER A 11 7.31 -17.90 23.73
C SER A 11 8.35 -18.37 24.74
N ALA A 12 8.06 -19.47 25.45
CA ALA A 12 9.01 -20.07 26.39
C ALA A 12 10.33 -20.47 25.72
N LEU A 13 10.28 -20.93 24.47
CA LEU A 13 11.46 -21.26 23.68
C LEU A 13 12.36 -20.03 23.47
N HIS A 14 11.77 -18.89 23.14
CA HIS A 14 12.54 -17.64 22.98
C HIS A 14 13.26 -17.28 24.28
N ILE A 15 12.57 -17.32 25.42
CA ILE A 15 13.16 -17.03 26.73
C ILE A 15 14.34 -17.98 27.02
N LEU A 16 14.20 -19.27 26.69
CA LEU A 16 15.27 -20.25 26.86
C LEU A 16 16.50 -19.97 25.98
N LEU A 17 16.32 -19.51 24.75
CA LEU A 17 17.42 -19.14 23.85
C LEU A 17 18.26 -17.98 24.40
N PHE A 18 17.61 -17.01 25.06
CA PHE A 18 18.29 -15.87 25.69
C PHE A 18 18.83 -16.17 27.10
N ARG A 19 18.54 -17.36 27.67
CA ARG A 19 18.92 -17.70 29.06
C ARG A 19 20.44 -17.65 29.25
N LYS A 20 20.87 -17.18 30.43
CA LYS A 20 22.28 -16.96 30.79
C LYS A 20 23.02 -15.98 29.86
N ASN A 21 22.31 -15.05 29.22
CA ASN A 21 22.86 -14.06 28.30
C ASN A 21 23.70 -14.68 27.16
N ARG A 22 23.32 -15.89 26.71
CA ARG A 22 24.00 -16.61 25.64
C ARG A 22 23.93 -15.89 24.31
N LEU A 23 22.82 -15.19 24.08
CA LEU A 23 22.53 -14.43 22.86
C LEU A 23 22.13 -13.02 23.24
N LYS A 24 22.59 -12.03 22.47
CA LYS A 24 22.24 -10.61 22.68
C LYS A 24 21.04 -10.19 21.84
N ALA A 25 20.94 -10.72 20.62
CA ALA A 25 19.83 -10.49 19.69
C ALA A 25 19.75 -11.69 18.73
N LEU A 26 18.58 -11.87 18.12
CA LEU A 26 18.33 -12.85 17.07
C LEU A 26 17.60 -12.15 15.93
N VAL A 27 17.94 -12.53 14.70
CA VAL A 27 17.16 -12.15 13.51
C VAL A 27 16.06 -13.18 13.35
N MET A 28 14.81 -12.71 13.37
CA MET A 28 13.64 -13.53 13.14
C MET A 28 12.97 -13.04 11.87
N THR A 29 12.95 -13.90 10.84
CA THR A 29 12.27 -13.66 9.58
C THR A 29 11.42 -14.87 9.24
N SER A 30 10.41 -14.67 8.41
CA SER A 30 9.54 -15.74 7.94
C SER A 30 10.36 -16.81 7.19
N ALA A 31 10.08 -18.07 7.50
CA ALA A 31 10.81 -19.22 6.96
C ALA A 31 10.28 -19.58 5.56
N ASN A 32 10.61 -18.77 4.56
CA ASN A 32 10.15 -18.92 3.17
C ASN A 32 11.09 -18.21 2.19
N LYS A 33 10.99 -18.60 0.92
CA LYS A 33 11.56 -17.81 -0.19
C LYS A 33 10.73 -16.52 -0.38
N PRO A 34 11.33 -15.42 -0.88
CA PRO A 34 10.61 -14.17 -1.12
C PRO A 34 9.31 -14.37 -1.88
N GLY A 35 8.21 -13.83 -1.35
CA GLY A 35 6.85 -13.90 -1.91
C GLY A 35 6.15 -15.27 -1.80
N TYR A 36 6.64 -16.20 -0.98
CA TYR A 36 5.91 -17.45 -0.65
C TYR A 36 5.39 -17.38 0.79
N PRO A 37 4.30 -18.07 1.15
CA PRO A 37 3.82 -18.11 2.52
C PRO A 37 4.79 -18.86 3.44
N MET A 38 4.73 -18.57 4.74
CA MET A 38 5.54 -19.23 5.77
C MET A 38 5.28 -20.75 5.79
N VAL A 39 6.36 -21.53 5.87
CA VAL A 39 6.27 -22.98 5.99
C VAL A 39 5.86 -23.38 7.41
N ILE A 40 4.91 -24.32 7.52
CA ILE A 40 4.41 -24.83 8.81
C ILE A 40 4.56 -26.35 8.97
N ASP A 41 4.86 -27.06 7.88
CA ASP A 41 5.11 -28.50 7.89
C ASP A 41 6.62 -28.78 7.92
N GLU A 42 7.03 -29.76 8.73
CA GLU A 42 8.45 -30.09 8.93
C GLU A 42 9.10 -30.66 7.66
N GLY A 43 8.36 -31.50 6.91
CA GLY A 43 8.83 -32.07 5.65
C GLY A 43 8.99 -30.99 4.58
N GLU A 44 7.98 -30.13 4.44
CA GLU A 44 8.04 -28.97 3.55
C GLU A 44 9.21 -28.04 3.92
N ALA A 45 9.47 -27.83 5.21
CA ALA A 45 10.56 -26.96 5.68
C ALA A 45 11.92 -27.54 5.28
N PHE A 46 12.11 -28.84 5.48
CA PHE A 46 13.34 -29.53 5.08
C PHE A 46 13.55 -29.44 3.56
N GLU A 47 12.53 -29.74 2.76
CA GLU A 47 12.63 -29.68 1.30
C GLU A 47 12.96 -28.29 0.78
N LYS A 48 12.33 -27.24 1.33
CA LYS A 48 12.45 -25.87 0.81
C LYS A 48 13.64 -25.11 1.34
N LEU A 49 14.12 -25.43 2.55
CA LEU A 49 15.09 -24.59 3.27
C LEU A 49 16.42 -25.28 3.58
N ARG A 50 16.60 -26.58 3.28
CA ARG A 50 17.87 -27.29 3.56
C ARG A 50 19.11 -26.64 2.95
N ASP A 51 18.94 -25.94 1.83
CA ASP A 51 20.03 -25.26 1.11
C ASP A 51 20.17 -23.78 1.53
N VAL A 52 19.34 -23.32 2.49
CA VAL A 52 19.26 -21.94 2.97
C VAL A 52 19.72 -21.83 4.43
N VAL A 53 19.47 -22.86 5.25
CA VAL A 53 19.78 -22.85 6.69
C VAL A 53 20.74 -23.97 7.07
N ASP A 54 21.62 -23.70 8.03
CA ASP A 54 22.57 -24.70 8.55
C ASP A 54 21.91 -25.71 9.50
N TYR A 55 20.85 -25.29 10.21
CA TYR A 55 20.21 -26.08 11.24
C TYR A 55 18.69 -25.87 11.27
N PHE A 56 17.98 -26.93 11.66
CA PHE A 56 16.55 -26.91 11.94
C PHE A 56 16.29 -27.17 13.43
N LEU A 57 15.36 -26.43 14.01
CA LEU A 57 14.87 -26.65 15.38
C LEU A 57 13.35 -26.84 15.34
N PHE A 58 12.91 -28.09 15.36
CA PHE A 58 11.49 -28.47 15.28
C PHE A 58 10.89 -28.84 16.65
N HIS A 59 9.57 -29.03 16.68
CA HIS A 59 8.83 -29.52 17.84
C HIS A 59 7.63 -30.35 17.42
N ASN A 60 7.21 -31.31 18.25
CA ASN A 60 6.07 -32.19 17.96
C ASN A 60 4.67 -31.55 18.11
N ARG A 61 4.58 -30.23 18.39
CA ARG A 61 3.30 -29.51 18.42
C ARG A 61 2.97 -28.98 17.02
N LYS A 62 2.09 -29.67 16.29
CA LYS A 62 1.69 -29.27 14.93
C LYS A 62 1.15 -27.82 14.90
N ILE A 63 1.64 -27.04 13.94
CA ILE A 63 1.09 -25.71 13.63
C ILE A 63 -0.05 -25.91 12.63
N VAL A 64 -1.29 -25.66 13.05
CA VAL A 64 -2.48 -25.88 12.22
C VAL A 64 -2.72 -24.71 11.26
N GLN A 65 -2.46 -23.48 11.73
CA GLN A 65 -2.66 -22.26 10.95
C GLN A 65 -1.36 -21.48 10.81
N ARG A 66 -1.08 -21.02 9.59
CA ARG A 66 -0.02 -20.04 9.35
C ARG A 66 -0.44 -18.71 9.95
N CYS A 67 0.48 -18.05 10.63
CA CYS A 67 0.20 -16.77 11.24
C CYS A 67 1.51 -16.01 11.37
N ASP A 68 1.78 -15.12 10.43
CA ASP A 68 2.95 -14.25 10.44
C ASP A 68 2.96 -13.33 11.66
N ASP A 69 4.16 -12.89 12.05
CA ASP A 69 4.30 -11.86 13.07
C ASP A 69 3.63 -10.56 12.61
N SER A 70 2.79 -10.00 13.48
CA SER A 70 2.23 -8.66 13.27
C SER A 70 3.34 -7.62 13.35
N VAL A 71 3.23 -6.58 12.53
CA VAL A 71 4.16 -5.45 12.52
C VAL A 71 3.38 -4.19 12.85
N VAL A 72 3.82 -3.48 13.89
CA VAL A 72 3.23 -2.22 14.34
C VAL A 72 4.33 -1.18 14.48
N GLY A 73 4.00 0.08 14.26
CA GLY A 73 4.91 1.20 14.45
C GLY A 73 4.12 2.47 14.81
N PHE A 74 4.77 3.62 14.65
CA PHE A 74 4.15 4.91 14.88
C PHE A 74 4.27 5.76 13.62
N VAL A 75 3.15 6.36 13.20
CA VAL A 75 3.05 7.30 12.08
C VAL A 75 2.15 8.45 12.50
N GLY A 76 2.58 9.70 12.31
CA GLY A 76 1.86 10.90 12.77
C GLY A 76 1.64 10.97 14.28
N GLY A 77 2.55 10.33 15.04
CA GLY A 77 2.47 10.22 16.50
C GLY A 77 1.42 9.23 17.01
N LYS A 78 0.76 8.44 16.15
CA LYS A 78 -0.19 7.40 16.57
C LYS A 78 0.32 6.01 16.22
N LYS A 79 -0.16 5.00 16.96
CA LYS A 79 0.12 3.60 16.66
C LYS A 79 -0.54 3.21 15.33
N THR A 80 0.25 2.69 14.41
CA THR A 80 -0.20 2.23 13.10
C THR A 80 0.19 0.78 12.89
N ILE A 81 -0.73 -0.01 12.34
CA ILE A 81 -0.47 -1.41 11.99
C ILE A 81 0.05 -1.46 10.57
N PHE A 82 1.20 -2.09 10.36
CA PHE A 82 1.75 -2.37 9.02
C PHE A 82 1.35 -3.76 8.54
N ARG A 83 1.24 -4.72 9.47
CA ARG A 83 0.77 -6.07 9.20
C ARG A 83 -0.10 -6.56 10.35
N ARG A 84 -1.37 -6.87 10.07
CA ARG A 84 -2.33 -7.43 11.02
C ARG A 84 -2.33 -8.96 10.91
N SER A 85 -1.82 -9.66 11.92
CA SER A 85 -1.76 -11.12 11.96
C SER A 85 -1.73 -11.63 13.41
N ARG A 86 -0.60 -12.18 13.88
CA ARG A 86 -0.43 -12.73 15.23
C ARG A 86 -0.80 -11.75 16.33
N GLY A 87 -1.61 -12.20 17.29
CA GLY A 87 -2.08 -11.40 18.43
C GLY A 87 -3.28 -10.51 18.12
N PHE A 88 -3.68 -10.37 16.85
CA PHE A 88 -4.90 -9.66 16.45
C PHE A 88 -5.95 -10.60 15.89
N VAL A 89 -5.55 -11.58 15.08
CA VAL A 89 -6.48 -12.51 14.42
C VAL A 89 -6.84 -13.67 15.37
N PRO A 90 -8.12 -14.07 15.47
CA PRO A 90 -9.28 -13.68 14.66
C PRO A 90 -10.21 -12.65 15.33
N LEU A 91 -9.70 -11.74 16.18
CA LEU A 91 -10.56 -10.74 16.83
C LEU A 91 -11.18 -9.81 15.79
N PRO A 92 -12.52 -9.63 15.80
CA PRO A 92 -13.19 -8.79 14.83
C PRO A 92 -12.98 -7.31 15.11
N ILE A 93 -13.19 -6.51 14.08
CA ILE A 93 -13.31 -5.06 14.17
C ILE A 93 -14.80 -4.73 14.17
N LYS A 94 -15.24 -4.01 15.20
CA LYS A 94 -16.62 -3.53 15.27
C LYS A 94 -16.80 -2.35 14.34
N VAL A 95 -17.80 -2.45 13.46
CA VAL A 95 -18.17 -1.42 12.49
C VAL A 95 -19.68 -1.14 12.59
N LYS A 96 -20.08 0.10 12.36
CA LYS A 96 -21.49 0.43 12.14
C LYS A 96 -21.92 -0.12 10.78
N CYS A 97 -22.71 -1.18 10.80
CA CYS A 97 -23.31 -1.76 9.61
C CYS A 97 -24.69 -2.30 10.00
N SER A 98 -25.73 -1.87 9.29
CA SER A 98 -27.11 -2.31 9.53
C SER A 98 -27.51 -3.56 8.76
N ALA A 99 -26.70 -3.99 7.78
CA ALA A 99 -26.99 -5.18 6.99
C ALA A 99 -26.96 -6.46 7.85
N ASP A 100 -28.00 -7.28 7.74
CA ASP A 100 -28.09 -8.60 8.39
C ASP A 100 -27.48 -9.73 7.53
N LYS A 101 -26.84 -9.36 6.41
CA LYS A 101 -26.16 -10.28 5.49
C LYS A 101 -24.70 -10.50 5.90
N THR A 102 -24.18 -11.68 5.61
CA THR A 102 -22.78 -12.07 5.79
C THR A 102 -22.02 -11.82 4.50
N ILE A 103 -21.09 -10.87 4.52
CA ILE A 103 -20.33 -10.46 3.33
C ILE A 103 -18.92 -11.02 3.41
N LEU A 104 -18.48 -11.73 2.37
CA LEU A 104 -17.08 -12.06 2.16
C LEU A 104 -16.45 -11.00 1.26
N SER A 105 -15.26 -10.51 1.61
CA SER A 105 -14.45 -9.63 0.75
C SER A 105 -13.07 -10.22 0.57
N THR A 106 -12.54 -10.19 -0.66
CA THR A 106 -11.32 -10.92 -1.01
C THR A 106 -10.04 -10.10 -0.91
N GLY A 107 -10.14 -8.77 -0.78
CA GLY A 107 -9.00 -7.87 -0.67
C GLY A 107 -8.43 -7.41 -2.01
N ALA A 108 -7.16 -6.97 -2.00
CA ALA A 108 -6.37 -6.62 -3.18
C ALA A 108 -5.62 -7.86 -3.71
N ASP A 109 -4.43 -7.69 -4.29
CA ASP A 109 -3.58 -8.79 -4.81
C ASP A 109 -2.19 -8.86 -4.14
N THR A 110 -1.85 -7.81 -3.39
CA THR A 110 -0.64 -7.65 -2.58
C THR A 110 -1.02 -7.43 -1.12
N ASP A 111 -0.15 -7.86 -0.21
CA ASP A 111 -0.38 -7.79 1.25
C ASP A 111 -1.76 -8.32 1.72
N VAL A 112 -2.30 -9.31 0.99
CA VAL A 112 -3.73 -9.68 1.03
C VAL A 112 -4.22 -10.05 2.42
N THR A 113 -5.42 -9.56 2.74
CA THR A 113 -6.32 -10.09 3.76
C THR A 113 -7.70 -10.26 3.15
N PHE A 114 -8.44 -11.31 3.53
CA PHE A 114 -9.89 -11.34 3.31
C PHE A 114 -10.62 -10.86 4.56
N CYS A 115 -11.86 -10.43 4.42
CA CYS A 115 -12.70 -10.05 5.55
C CYS A 115 -14.10 -10.66 5.41
N ILE A 116 -14.60 -11.27 6.49
CA ILE A 116 -16.00 -11.68 6.61
C ILE A 116 -16.71 -10.71 7.56
N LEU A 117 -17.71 -9.98 7.07
CA LEU A 117 -18.53 -9.06 7.85
C LEU A 117 -19.86 -9.70 8.19
N LYS A 118 -20.23 -9.75 9.46
CA LYS A 118 -21.53 -10.24 9.94
C LYS A 118 -21.98 -9.44 11.16
N LYS A 119 -23.18 -8.88 11.13
CA LYS A 119 -23.81 -8.17 12.27
C LYS A 119 -22.91 -7.10 12.92
N GLY A 120 -22.21 -6.32 12.09
CA GLY A 120 -21.29 -5.26 12.56
C GLY A 120 -19.95 -5.76 13.09
N GLU A 121 -19.62 -7.05 12.94
CA GLU A 121 -18.31 -7.61 13.27
C GLU A 121 -17.58 -8.01 11.98
N ALA A 122 -16.44 -7.35 11.72
CA ALA A 122 -15.58 -7.59 10.58
C ALA A 122 -14.38 -8.46 10.98
N PHE A 123 -14.38 -9.72 10.53
CA PHE A 123 -13.35 -10.72 10.80
C PHE A 123 -12.31 -10.71 9.67
N LEU A 124 -11.25 -9.93 9.84
CA LEU A 124 -10.11 -9.95 8.93
C LEU A 124 -9.23 -11.18 9.17
N SER A 125 -8.76 -11.78 8.09
CA SER A 125 -7.78 -12.86 8.13
C SER A 125 -6.42 -12.40 8.66
N GLN A 126 -5.54 -13.35 8.94
CA GLN A 126 -4.11 -13.09 8.98
C GLN A 126 -3.61 -12.56 7.62
N HIS A 127 -2.45 -11.92 7.64
CA HIS A 127 -1.71 -11.57 6.45
C HIS A 127 -1.47 -12.82 5.58
N ILE A 128 -2.01 -12.82 4.37
CA ILE A 128 -1.87 -13.89 3.39
C ILE A 128 -0.61 -13.69 2.54
N GLY A 129 -0.28 -12.44 2.23
CA GLY A 129 0.82 -12.06 1.34
C GLY A 129 0.35 -11.88 -0.11
N ASP A 130 1.28 -11.99 -1.06
CA ASP A 130 1.00 -11.69 -2.47
C ASP A 130 0.40 -12.89 -3.20
N THR A 131 -0.80 -12.72 -3.75
CA THR A 131 -1.61 -13.80 -4.34
C THR A 131 -1.25 -14.15 -5.77
N ASN A 132 -0.27 -13.47 -6.36
CA ASN A 132 0.28 -13.80 -7.68
C ASN A 132 0.93 -15.19 -7.77
N LYS A 133 1.14 -15.87 -6.64
CA LYS A 133 1.65 -17.25 -6.61
C LYS A 133 0.58 -18.24 -6.20
N HIS A 134 0.58 -19.39 -6.86
CA HIS A 134 -0.36 -20.48 -6.60
C HIS A 134 -0.34 -20.95 -5.14
N GLU A 135 0.83 -21.01 -4.50
CA GLU A 135 0.97 -21.39 -3.09
C GLU A 135 0.30 -20.40 -2.14
N THR A 136 0.39 -19.10 -2.44
CA THR A 136 -0.26 -18.06 -1.65
C THR A 136 -1.77 -18.10 -1.85
N MET A 137 -2.27 -18.32 -3.07
CA MET A 137 -3.70 -18.52 -3.32
C MET A 137 -4.25 -19.79 -2.65
N ASN A 138 -3.47 -20.86 -2.57
CA ASN A 138 -3.86 -22.04 -1.82
C ASN A 138 -3.89 -21.78 -0.31
N PHE A 139 -2.98 -20.93 0.20
CA PHE A 139 -3.04 -20.47 1.57
C PHE A 139 -4.28 -19.62 1.83
N PHE A 140 -4.62 -18.69 0.92
CA PHE A 140 -5.85 -17.91 0.96
C PHE A 140 -7.09 -18.82 1.09
N ARG A 141 -7.27 -19.76 0.15
CA ARG A 141 -8.42 -20.68 0.12
C ARG A 141 -8.55 -21.51 1.39
N LYS A 142 -7.44 -22.09 1.88
CA LYS A 142 -7.43 -22.89 3.11
C LYS A 142 -7.76 -22.05 4.35
N SER A 143 -7.29 -20.81 4.39
CA SER A 143 -7.54 -19.88 5.50
C SER A 143 -9.00 -19.44 5.50
N LEU A 144 -9.56 -19.14 4.33
CA LEU A 144 -10.96 -18.79 4.18
C LEU A 144 -11.87 -19.93 4.63
N GLN A 145 -11.64 -21.15 4.13
CA GLN A 145 -12.42 -22.32 4.54
C GLN A 145 -12.34 -22.52 6.06
N HIS A 146 -11.16 -22.36 6.65
CA HIS A 146 -11.02 -22.47 8.10
C HIS A 146 -11.84 -21.43 8.86
N PHE A 147 -11.91 -20.19 8.38
CA PHE A 147 -12.75 -19.15 9.00
C PHE A 147 -14.24 -19.49 8.88
N ILE A 148 -14.67 -19.95 7.71
CA ILE A 148 -16.06 -20.38 7.47
C ILE A 148 -16.43 -21.50 8.46
N ASP A 149 -15.59 -22.53 8.57
CA ASP A 149 -15.84 -23.67 9.46
C ASP A 149 -15.78 -23.28 10.95
N LEU A 150 -14.84 -22.40 11.33
CA LEU A 150 -14.62 -22.01 12.73
C LEU A 150 -15.79 -21.21 13.30
N PHE A 151 -16.39 -20.34 12.49
CA PHE A 151 -17.45 -19.42 12.90
C PHE A 151 -18.84 -19.78 12.38
N ASP A 152 -18.95 -20.88 11.62
CA ASP A 152 -20.19 -21.34 10.97
C ASP A 152 -20.82 -20.21 10.14
N PHE A 153 -20.01 -19.63 9.24
CA PHE A 153 -20.46 -18.55 8.37
C PHE A 153 -21.18 -19.11 7.13
N ASN A 154 -22.36 -18.57 6.85
CA ASN A 154 -23.04 -18.72 5.56
C ASN A 154 -22.89 -17.42 4.80
N ILE A 155 -22.20 -17.43 3.65
CA ILE A 155 -21.87 -16.21 2.90
C ILE A 155 -23.05 -15.84 1.99
N ASP A 156 -23.54 -14.61 2.11
CA ASP A 156 -24.70 -14.12 1.35
C ASP A 156 -24.29 -13.32 0.10
N ALA A 157 -23.10 -12.72 0.10
CA ALA A 157 -22.52 -12.01 -1.03
C ALA A 157 -20.99 -11.98 -0.92
N ILE A 158 -20.33 -11.80 -2.07
CA ILE A 158 -18.88 -11.66 -2.15
C ILE A 158 -18.47 -10.34 -2.81
N ALA A 159 -17.44 -9.69 -2.28
CA ALA A 159 -16.87 -8.45 -2.77
C ALA A 159 -15.40 -8.64 -3.18
N SER A 160 -14.97 -7.96 -4.24
CA SER A 160 -13.57 -7.92 -4.65
C SER A 160 -13.18 -6.53 -5.13
N ASP A 161 -11.88 -6.36 -5.42
CA ASP A 161 -11.40 -5.21 -6.17
C ASP A 161 -12.04 -5.12 -7.57
N LEU A 162 -12.06 -3.92 -8.14
CA LEU A 162 -12.50 -3.66 -9.50
C LEU A 162 -11.53 -4.21 -10.55
N HIS A 163 -10.25 -4.42 -10.18
CA HIS A 163 -9.22 -4.89 -11.10
C HIS A 163 -9.55 -6.30 -11.67
N PRO A 164 -9.78 -6.44 -12.98
CA PRO A 164 -10.34 -7.67 -13.56
C PRO A 164 -9.36 -8.86 -13.61
N ARG A 165 -8.08 -8.66 -13.27
CA ARG A 165 -7.04 -9.70 -13.36
C ARG A 165 -6.39 -10.05 -12.02
N PHE A 166 -6.86 -9.50 -10.91
CA PHE A 166 -6.33 -9.90 -9.60
C PHE A 166 -6.73 -11.34 -9.31
N SER A 167 -5.81 -12.10 -8.69
CA SER A 167 -6.07 -13.50 -8.36
C SER A 167 -7.24 -13.63 -7.37
N THR A 168 -7.40 -12.64 -6.49
CA THR A 168 -8.52 -12.51 -5.55
C THR A 168 -9.85 -12.13 -6.22
N THR A 169 -9.82 -11.40 -7.35
CA THR A 169 -11.01 -11.07 -8.13
C THR A 169 -11.49 -12.27 -8.93
N LEU A 170 -10.57 -12.98 -9.59
CA LEU A 170 -10.88 -14.24 -10.29
C LEU A 170 -11.43 -15.30 -9.32
N PHE A 171 -10.85 -15.40 -8.12
CA PHE A 171 -11.40 -16.25 -7.07
C PHE A 171 -12.83 -15.82 -6.67
N ALA A 172 -13.10 -14.52 -6.56
CA ALA A 172 -14.43 -14.03 -6.19
C ALA A 172 -15.49 -14.37 -7.25
N GLU A 173 -15.14 -14.26 -8.53
CA GLU A 173 -15.98 -14.66 -9.65
C GLU A 173 -16.29 -16.17 -9.59
N GLU A 174 -15.26 -17.01 -9.46
CA GLU A 174 -15.41 -18.48 -9.33
C GLU A 174 -16.31 -18.86 -8.13
N TYR A 175 -16.09 -18.22 -6.98
CA TYR A 175 -16.84 -18.49 -5.75
C TYR A 175 -18.30 -18.05 -5.85
N SER A 176 -18.54 -16.86 -6.43
CA SER A 176 -19.88 -16.32 -6.67
C SER A 176 -20.71 -17.23 -7.56
N GLU A 177 -20.13 -17.73 -8.66
CA GLU A 177 -20.79 -18.65 -9.58
C GLU A 177 -21.12 -19.99 -8.91
N PHE A 178 -20.17 -20.53 -8.14
CA PHE A 178 -20.33 -21.82 -7.47
C PHE A 178 -21.41 -21.77 -6.38
N GLU A 179 -21.36 -20.77 -5.49
CA GLU A 179 -22.32 -20.59 -4.39
C GLU A 179 -23.63 -19.94 -4.83
N ARG A 180 -23.69 -19.41 -6.06
CA ARG A 180 -24.83 -18.65 -6.62
C ARG A 180 -25.21 -17.43 -5.78
N ILE A 181 -24.21 -16.69 -5.34
CA ILE A 181 -24.35 -15.47 -4.55
C ILE A 181 -23.90 -14.24 -5.36
N PRO A 182 -24.39 -13.03 -5.07
CA PRO A 182 -23.97 -11.82 -5.77
C PRO A 182 -22.47 -11.52 -5.63
N HIS A 183 -21.83 -11.11 -6.73
CA HIS A 183 -20.46 -10.58 -6.75
C HIS A 183 -20.48 -9.06 -6.95
N ILE A 184 -19.88 -8.33 -6.02
CA ILE A 184 -19.84 -6.87 -6.00
C ILE A 184 -18.39 -6.41 -6.19
N LYS A 185 -18.13 -5.64 -7.25
CA LYS A 185 -16.79 -5.11 -7.55
C LYS A 185 -16.66 -3.70 -6.99
N ILE A 186 -15.68 -3.48 -6.11
CA ILE A 186 -15.46 -2.21 -5.41
C ILE A 186 -14.17 -1.58 -5.89
N GLN A 187 -14.19 -0.26 -6.14
CA GLN A 187 -13.01 0.45 -6.59
C GLN A 187 -11.96 0.52 -5.47
N HIS A 188 -10.69 0.33 -5.85
CA HIS A 188 -9.56 0.17 -4.92
C HIS A 188 -9.40 1.33 -3.91
N HIS A 189 -9.44 2.56 -4.40
CA HIS A 189 -9.26 3.77 -3.58
C HIS A 189 -10.51 4.09 -2.74
N HIS A 190 -11.71 3.82 -3.27
CA HIS A 190 -12.94 3.85 -2.50
C HIS A 190 -12.90 2.87 -1.33
N ALA A 191 -12.37 1.66 -1.55
CA ALA A 191 -12.20 0.69 -0.47
C ALA A 191 -11.18 1.17 0.60
N HIS A 192 -10.08 1.84 0.21
CA HIS A 192 -9.19 2.51 1.18
C HIS A 192 -9.93 3.55 2.02
N MET A 193 -10.69 4.45 1.38
CA MET A 193 -11.53 5.44 2.06
C MET A 193 -12.56 4.80 2.99
N ALA A 194 -13.33 3.83 2.49
CA ALA A 194 -14.37 3.14 3.23
C ALA A 194 -13.82 2.36 4.43
N SER A 195 -12.61 1.79 4.32
CA SER A 195 -11.92 1.13 5.42
C SER A 195 -11.63 2.10 6.57
N LEU A 196 -11.15 3.31 6.23
CA LEU A 196 -10.88 4.36 7.21
C LEU A 196 -12.17 4.85 7.88
N MET A 197 -13.21 5.08 7.09
CA MET A 197 -14.54 5.46 7.57
C MET A 197 -15.12 4.43 8.54
N ALA A 198 -15.03 3.14 8.17
CA ALA A 198 -15.56 2.03 8.97
C ALA A 198 -14.82 1.92 10.30
N GLU A 199 -13.50 2.14 10.31
CA GLU A 199 -12.70 2.11 11.54
C GLU A 199 -13.12 3.17 12.56
N HIS A 200 -13.47 4.36 12.07
CA HIS A 200 -13.86 5.55 12.86
C HIS A 200 -15.37 5.74 13.01
N ASN A 201 -16.19 4.89 12.37
CA ASN A 201 -17.65 4.96 12.35
C ASN A 201 -18.20 6.31 11.84
N ILE A 202 -17.61 6.79 10.74
CA ILE A 202 -17.96 8.02 10.03
C ILE A 202 -18.73 7.66 8.76
N GLU A 203 -19.72 8.49 8.39
CA GLU A 203 -20.63 8.23 7.27
C GLU A 203 -20.16 8.86 5.95
N GLU A 204 -19.48 10.01 6.00
CA GLU A 204 -18.97 10.73 4.82
C GLU A 204 -17.66 11.45 5.14
N MET A 205 -16.76 11.55 4.16
CA MET A 205 -15.49 12.26 4.33
C MET A 205 -14.85 12.67 3.00
N VAL A 206 -13.91 13.61 3.07
CA VAL A 206 -12.89 13.78 2.04
C VAL A 206 -11.69 12.92 2.39
N CYS A 207 -11.24 12.06 1.49
CA CYS A 207 -10.11 11.16 1.71
C CYS A 207 -9.03 11.38 0.67
N ILE A 208 -7.81 11.65 1.12
CA ILE A 208 -6.62 11.50 0.28
C ILE A 208 -6.30 10.02 0.23
N THR A 209 -6.31 9.42 -0.95
CA THR A 209 -5.98 8.00 -1.17
C THR A 209 -4.75 7.94 -2.06
N ALA A 210 -3.58 7.78 -1.43
CA ALA A 210 -2.29 7.79 -2.12
C ALA A 210 -1.58 6.44 -1.99
N ASP A 211 -1.26 5.83 -3.12
CA ASP A 211 -0.73 4.48 -3.23
C ASP A 211 0.22 4.32 -4.45
N GLY A 212 0.83 3.14 -4.58
CA GLY A 212 1.59 2.73 -5.76
C GLY A 212 0.69 2.41 -6.97
N PHE A 213 -0.43 1.73 -6.81
CA PHE A 213 -1.30 1.35 -7.92
C PHE A 213 -2.68 0.92 -7.41
N GLY A 214 -3.72 1.55 -7.93
CA GLY A 214 -5.07 1.00 -7.89
C GLY A 214 -5.78 1.16 -9.23
N TYR A 215 -6.64 0.21 -9.55
CA TYR A 215 -7.37 0.23 -10.82
C TYR A 215 -8.42 1.35 -10.80
N GLY A 216 -8.29 2.30 -11.72
CA GLY A 216 -9.23 3.39 -11.92
C GLY A 216 -10.54 2.93 -12.55
N THR A 217 -11.62 3.65 -12.32
CA THR A 217 -12.92 3.40 -12.98
C THR A 217 -12.86 3.63 -14.49
N ASP A 218 -11.88 4.42 -14.95
CA ASP A 218 -11.55 4.70 -16.34
C ASP A 218 -10.53 3.70 -16.95
N GLY A 219 -10.15 2.66 -16.20
CA GLY A 219 -9.15 1.68 -16.59
C GLY A 219 -7.70 2.20 -16.53
N THR A 220 -7.46 3.40 -15.99
CA THR A 220 -6.12 3.95 -15.79
C THR A 220 -5.54 3.56 -14.42
N ALA A 221 -4.25 3.80 -14.21
CA ALA A 221 -3.56 3.47 -12.96
C ALA A 221 -3.62 4.65 -11.98
N TRP A 222 -4.54 4.58 -11.01
CA TRP A 222 -4.66 5.59 -9.95
C TRP A 222 -3.65 5.35 -8.82
N GLY A 223 -3.48 6.34 -7.95
CA GLY A 223 -2.64 6.21 -6.76
C GLY A 223 -2.29 7.54 -6.09
N GLY A 224 -2.99 8.61 -6.41
CA GLY A 224 -2.73 9.94 -5.84
C GLY A 224 -3.99 10.77 -5.96
N GLU A 225 -5.09 10.28 -5.39
CA GLU A 225 -6.42 10.84 -5.56
C GLU A 225 -6.89 11.54 -4.27
N VAL A 226 -7.76 12.53 -4.43
CA VAL A 226 -8.59 13.04 -3.36
C VAL A 226 -10.04 12.74 -3.73
N LEU A 227 -10.65 11.86 -2.93
CA LEU A 227 -12.03 11.42 -3.09
C LEU A 227 -12.92 12.14 -2.08
N TYR A 228 -14.17 12.35 -2.47
CA TYR A 228 -15.25 12.66 -1.54
C TYR A 228 -16.31 11.59 -1.66
N GLY A 229 -16.85 11.11 -0.55
CA GLY A 229 -17.95 10.15 -0.62
C GLY A 229 -18.26 9.50 0.70
N ASN A 230 -19.03 8.42 0.60
CA ASN A 230 -19.55 7.65 1.71
C ASN A 230 -19.32 6.14 1.47
N HIS A 231 -20.02 5.29 2.22
CA HIS A 231 -19.94 3.85 2.04
C HIS A 231 -20.67 3.32 0.81
N ASP A 232 -21.50 4.13 0.14
CA ASP A 232 -22.29 3.71 -1.02
C ASP A 232 -21.59 4.12 -2.33
N ASP A 233 -21.10 5.35 -2.38
CA ASP A 233 -20.52 5.93 -3.59
C ASP A 233 -19.37 6.91 -3.29
N PHE A 234 -18.62 7.26 -4.32
CA PHE A 234 -17.54 8.23 -4.25
C PHE A 234 -17.41 9.05 -5.54
N GLU A 235 -16.93 10.27 -5.36
CA GLU A 235 -16.54 11.18 -6.43
C GLU A 235 -15.03 11.41 -6.40
N ARG A 236 -14.38 11.27 -7.56
CA ARG A 236 -12.97 11.66 -7.74
C ARG A 236 -12.90 13.18 -7.90
N LYS A 237 -12.58 13.89 -6.81
CA LYS A 237 -12.60 15.36 -6.77
C LYS A 237 -11.29 16.00 -7.19
N ALA A 238 -10.14 15.40 -6.86
CA ALA A 238 -8.82 15.85 -7.29
C ALA A 238 -7.83 14.71 -7.46
N HIS A 239 -6.71 14.97 -8.13
CA HIS A 239 -5.65 13.98 -8.33
C HIS A 239 -4.28 14.59 -8.62
N LEU A 240 -3.22 13.79 -8.53
CA LEU A 240 -1.89 14.16 -9.02
C LEU A 240 -1.88 14.25 -10.55
N GLU A 241 -1.00 15.07 -11.09
CA GLU A 241 -0.79 15.18 -12.53
C GLU A 241 -0.58 13.80 -13.18
N PRO A 242 -1.34 13.46 -14.24
CA PRO A 242 -1.15 12.18 -14.93
C PRO A 242 0.21 12.11 -15.62
N GLN A 243 1.00 11.09 -15.27
CA GLN A 243 2.38 10.88 -15.74
C GLN A 243 2.50 9.64 -16.66
N PRO A 244 3.36 9.68 -17.69
CA PRO A 244 3.71 8.50 -18.50
C PRO A 244 4.43 7.41 -17.68
N MET A 245 3.89 6.20 -17.72
CA MET A 245 4.46 5.01 -17.06
C MET A 245 5.06 4.06 -18.09
N ILE A 246 6.37 4.19 -18.32
CA ILE A 246 7.03 3.54 -19.45
C ILE A 246 7.39 2.08 -19.16
N GLY A 247 6.59 1.16 -19.72
CA GLY A 247 6.79 -0.28 -19.60
C GLY A 247 5.97 -0.95 -18.51
N GLY A 248 4.90 -0.32 -18.01
CA GLY A 248 3.98 -0.90 -17.04
C GLY A 248 4.71 -1.36 -15.77
N ASP A 249 4.55 -2.63 -15.38
CA ASP A 249 5.18 -3.23 -14.20
C ASP A 249 6.70 -3.00 -14.13
N LEU A 250 7.39 -2.95 -15.28
CA LEU A 250 8.82 -2.66 -15.32
C LEU A 250 9.16 -1.27 -14.76
N ALA A 251 8.28 -0.28 -14.92
CA ALA A 251 8.47 1.04 -14.35
C ALA A 251 8.35 1.05 -12.82
N THR A 252 7.62 0.09 -12.25
CA THR A 252 7.59 -0.12 -10.80
C THR A 252 8.87 -0.77 -10.29
N ILE A 253 9.49 -1.65 -11.08
CA ILE A 253 10.74 -2.34 -10.71
C ILE A 253 11.96 -1.44 -10.93
N TYR A 254 11.98 -0.64 -12.00
CA TYR A 254 13.09 0.23 -12.39
C TYR A 254 12.62 1.68 -12.48
N PRO A 255 12.65 2.45 -11.38
CA PRO A 255 12.05 3.79 -11.35
C PRO A 255 12.66 4.81 -12.32
N LEU A 256 13.86 4.57 -12.84
CA LEU A 256 14.44 5.39 -13.93
C LEU A 256 13.53 5.45 -15.18
N ARG A 257 12.66 4.44 -15.39
CA ARG A 257 11.63 4.48 -16.44
C ARG A 257 10.53 5.51 -16.17
N MET A 258 10.17 5.72 -14.89
CA MET A 258 9.26 6.81 -14.51
C MET A 258 9.94 8.16 -14.70
N VAL A 259 11.22 8.28 -14.34
CA VAL A 259 12.01 9.51 -14.54
C VAL A 259 12.01 9.92 -16.02
N ALA A 260 12.21 8.96 -16.93
CA ALA A 260 12.12 9.19 -18.38
C ALA A 260 10.73 9.65 -18.86
N GLY A 261 9.66 9.22 -18.19
CA GLY A 261 8.29 9.62 -18.51
C GLY A 261 7.92 11.01 -18.02
N ILE A 262 8.46 11.41 -16.86
CA ILE A 262 8.11 12.65 -16.19
C ILE A 262 9.00 13.81 -16.66
N ILE A 263 10.31 13.63 -16.70
CA ILE A 263 11.27 14.69 -17.02
C ILE A 263 11.32 14.92 -18.53
N LYS A 264 10.94 16.13 -18.98
CA LYS A 264 10.93 16.51 -20.40
C LYS A 264 12.16 17.35 -20.83
N ASN A 265 13.15 17.47 -19.94
CA ASN A 265 14.39 18.22 -20.16
C ASN A 265 15.27 17.53 -21.23
N GLU A 266 16.00 18.30 -22.05
CA GLU A 266 16.95 17.76 -23.05
C GLU A 266 18.09 16.94 -22.41
N GLU A 267 18.49 17.26 -21.17
CA GLU A 267 19.51 16.52 -20.40
C GLU A 267 19.08 15.10 -20.00
N ILE A 268 17.78 14.76 -20.11
CA ILE A 268 17.27 13.49 -19.60
C ILE A 268 17.92 12.29 -20.29
N TYR A 269 18.24 12.40 -21.58
CA TYR A 269 18.89 11.32 -22.31
C TYR A 269 20.28 11.01 -21.73
N ASP A 270 21.11 12.05 -21.56
CA ASP A 270 22.47 11.91 -21.00
C ASP A 270 22.44 11.46 -19.54
N PHE A 271 21.47 11.95 -18.76
CA PHE A 271 21.25 11.49 -17.38
C PHE A 271 20.99 9.98 -17.32
N LEU A 272 20.15 9.43 -18.20
CA LEU A 272 19.86 8.00 -18.24
C LEU A 272 21.06 7.19 -18.77
N ILE A 273 21.76 7.68 -19.79
CA ILE A 273 22.95 7.03 -20.37
C ILE A 273 24.08 6.92 -19.33
N SER A 274 24.30 7.95 -18.53
CA SER A 274 25.29 7.90 -17.43
C SER A 274 24.94 6.85 -16.36
N ARG A 275 23.70 6.35 -16.35
CA ARG A 275 23.17 5.31 -15.45
C ARG A 275 22.81 4.03 -16.18
N ARG A 276 23.34 3.79 -17.39
CA ARG A 276 23.06 2.60 -18.21
C ARG A 276 23.22 1.28 -17.44
N ASP A 277 24.18 1.19 -16.53
CA ASP A 277 24.44 -0.04 -15.75
C ASP A 277 23.33 -0.36 -14.71
N ARG A 278 22.36 0.54 -14.54
CA ARG A 278 21.16 0.34 -13.71
C ARG A 278 19.99 -0.24 -14.49
N PHE A 279 20.08 -0.28 -15.82
CA PHE A 279 19.11 -0.93 -16.70
C PHE A 279 19.53 -2.37 -16.99
N PRO A 280 18.63 -3.36 -16.90
CA PRO A 280 18.92 -4.75 -17.26
C PRO A 280 19.57 -4.94 -18.64
N HIS A 281 19.19 -4.10 -19.62
CA HIS A 281 19.69 -4.16 -20.98
C HIS A 281 20.49 -2.92 -21.41
N GLY A 282 20.99 -2.13 -20.46
CA GLY A 282 21.88 -1.00 -20.70
C GLY A 282 21.30 0.04 -21.67
N GLU A 283 22.16 0.55 -22.56
CA GLU A 283 21.82 1.63 -23.50
C GLU A 283 20.70 1.26 -24.48
N LYS A 284 20.64 0.00 -24.92
CA LYS A 284 19.58 -0.48 -25.81
C LYS A 284 18.19 -0.34 -25.17
N GLU A 285 18.10 -0.52 -23.86
CA GLU A 285 16.85 -0.32 -23.12
C GLU A 285 16.41 1.14 -23.13
N ILE A 286 17.37 2.05 -22.95
CA ILE A 286 17.15 3.50 -22.96
C ILE A 286 16.63 3.92 -24.33
N GLU A 287 17.24 3.45 -25.43
CA GLU A 287 16.72 3.73 -26.79
C GLU A 287 15.27 3.29 -26.98
N VAL A 288 14.90 2.12 -26.45
CA VAL A 288 13.52 1.60 -26.51
C VAL A 288 12.57 2.47 -25.71
N ILE A 289 12.96 2.92 -24.52
CA ILE A 289 12.18 3.85 -23.67
C ILE A 289 11.87 5.14 -24.45
N PHE A 290 12.86 5.76 -25.09
CA PHE A 290 12.63 6.96 -25.89
C PHE A 290 11.80 6.71 -27.16
N LYS A 291 11.90 5.52 -27.77
CA LYS A 291 11.00 5.13 -28.87
C LYS A 291 9.55 5.00 -28.39
N GLN A 292 9.31 4.39 -27.22
CA GLN A 292 7.98 4.28 -26.61
C GLN A 292 7.39 5.65 -26.25
N LEU A 293 8.22 6.56 -25.74
CA LEU A 293 7.81 7.94 -25.46
C LEU A 293 7.36 8.66 -26.73
N LYS A 294 8.15 8.58 -27.81
CA LYS A 294 7.83 9.20 -29.10
C LYS A 294 6.56 8.62 -29.73
N SER A 295 6.35 7.30 -29.63
CA SER A 295 5.17 6.64 -30.17
C SER A 295 3.93 6.72 -29.27
N ARG A 296 4.05 7.32 -28.09
CA ARG A 296 2.99 7.37 -27.05
C ARG A 296 2.48 5.99 -26.65
N ASN A 297 3.33 4.96 -26.74
CA ASN A 297 2.99 3.60 -26.36
C ASN A 297 3.34 3.34 -24.90
N TYR A 298 2.54 3.92 -24.01
CA TYR A 298 2.68 3.80 -22.56
C TYR A 298 1.34 3.97 -21.86
N GLN A 299 1.26 3.50 -20.62
CA GLN A 299 0.13 3.78 -19.74
C GLN A 299 0.31 5.12 -19.04
N ILE A 300 -0.78 5.70 -18.57
CA ILE A 300 -0.79 6.90 -17.74
C ILE A 300 -1.10 6.50 -16.30
N THR A 301 -0.41 7.13 -15.34
CA THR A 301 -0.66 6.95 -13.91
C THR A 301 -0.73 8.27 -13.16
N THR A 302 -1.56 8.33 -12.12
CA THR A 302 -1.60 9.41 -11.14
C THR A 302 -0.99 8.99 -9.80
N SER A 303 -0.21 7.90 -9.79
CA SER A 303 0.34 7.32 -8.56
C SER A 303 1.35 8.22 -7.84
N CYS A 304 1.05 8.51 -6.57
CA CYS A 304 1.96 9.16 -5.64
C CYS A 304 3.21 8.29 -5.42
N GLY A 305 3.04 6.98 -5.25
CA GLY A 305 4.17 6.05 -5.11
C GLY A 305 5.14 6.13 -6.30
N ARG A 306 4.64 6.24 -7.54
CA ARG A 306 5.49 6.38 -8.73
C ARG A 306 6.21 7.73 -8.81
N VAL A 307 5.59 8.81 -8.34
CA VAL A 307 6.23 10.14 -8.23
C VAL A 307 7.37 10.09 -7.19
N LEU A 308 7.13 9.48 -6.03
CA LEU A 308 8.16 9.29 -5.00
C LEU A 308 9.29 8.37 -5.49
N ASP A 309 8.97 7.31 -6.24
CA ASP A 309 9.97 6.42 -6.81
C ASP A 309 10.85 7.15 -7.85
N ALA A 310 10.27 8.03 -8.66
CA ALA A 310 11.01 8.86 -9.60
C ALA A 310 11.95 9.83 -8.86
N ALA A 311 11.49 10.52 -7.82
CA ALA A 311 12.32 11.37 -6.97
C ALA A 311 13.49 10.60 -6.35
N ALA A 312 13.24 9.40 -5.81
CA ALA A 312 14.28 8.53 -5.26
C ALA A 312 15.34 8.15 -6.31
N SER A 313 14.93 7.95 -7.57
CA SER A 313 15.87 7.67 -8.66
C SER A 313 16.64 8.90 -9.14
N ILE A 314 16.00 10.08 -9.21
CA ILE A 314 16.68 11.34 -9.56
C ILE A 314 17.80 11.65 -8.55
N LEU A 315 17.55 11.40 -7.26
CA LEU A 315 18.50 11.66 -6.18
C LEU A 315 19.53 10.54 -5.95
N ASP A 316 19.60 9.55 -6.86
CA ASP A 316 20.48 8.37 -6.75
C ASP A 316 20.34 7.62 -5.40
N ILE A 317 19.11 7.54 -4.88
CA ILE A 317 18.77 6.83 -3.64
C ILE A 317 18.38 5.38 -3.96
N CYS A 318 17.57 5.17 -4.99
CA CYS A 318 17.11 3.84 -5.39
C CYS A 318 16.75 3.79 -6.89
N HIS A 319 17.41 2.89 -7.62
CA HIS A 319 17.20 2.67 -9.06
C HIS A 319 16.53 1.34 -9.40
N LYS A 320 16.43 0.44 -8.43
CA LYS A 320 15.78 -0.86 -8.58
C LYS A 320 15.03 -1.19 -7.30
N ARG A 321 13.76 -1.52 -7.45
CA ARG A 321 12.90 -2.05 -6.40
C ARG A 321 13.16 -3.55 -6.24
N THR A 322 13.44 -3.97 -5.02
CA THR A 322 13.68 -5.36 -4.59
C THR A 322 12.57 -5.86 -3.65
N TYR A 323 11.81 -4.94 -3.05
CA TYR A 323 10.59 -5.21 -2.30
C TYR A 323 9.61 -4.05 -2.46
N GLU A 324 8.35 -4.26 -2.10
CA GLU A 324 7.29 -3.28 -2.28
C GLU A 324 7.54 -1.96 -1.53
N GLY A 325 7.31 -0.84 -2.22
CA GLY A 325 7.52 0.51 -1.68
C GLY A 325 8.98 0.88 -1.37
N GLU A 326 9.97 0.07 -1.77
CA GLU A 326 11.38 0.32 -1.43
C GLU A 326 11.88 1.74 -1.76
N PRO A 327 11.67 2.29 -2.97
CA PRO A 327 12.24 3.59 -3.31
C PRO A 327 11.61 4.71 -2.48
N ALA A 328 10.28 4.75 -2.36
CA ALA A 328 9.56 5.68 -1.49
C ALA A 328 10.01 5.60 -0.02
N ARG A 329 10.15 4.41 0.56
CA ARG A 329 10.61 4.24 1.95
C ARG A 329 12.07 4.66 2.15
N LYS A 330 12.92 4.48 1.14
CA LYS A 330 14.30 4.95 1.17
C LYS A 330 14.39 6.47 1.04
N LEU A 331 13.53 7.08 0.22
CA LEU A 331 13.40 8.53 0.08
C LEU A 331 13.06 9.17 1.43
N GLU A 332 12.00 8.68 2.09
CA GLU A 332 11.58 9.13 3.43
C GLU A 332 12.73 9.03 4.43
N ALA A 333 13.43 7.90 4.45
CA ALA A 333 14.55 7.71 5.37
C ALA A 333 15.72 8.67 5.12
N VAL A 334 15.89 9.17 3.90
CA VAL A 334 16.87 10.19 3.55
C VAL A 334 16.35 11.59 3.90
N ALA A 335 15.05 11.84 3.78
CA ALA A 335 14.39 13.11 4.07
C ALA A 335 14.40 13.50 5.57
N VAL A 336 14.54 12.53 6.49
CA VAL A 336 14.53 12.78 7.93
C VAL A 336 15.50 13.90 8.34
N GLY A 337 14.95 14.94 8.97
CA GLY A 337 15.70 16.12 9.44
C GLY A 337 16.17 17.06 8.34
N GLY A 338 15.65 16.90 7.11
CA GLY A 338 15.82 17.85 6.02
C GLY A 338 15.01 19.12 6.20
N LYS A 339 15.20 20.05 5.26
CA LYS A 339 14.47 21.31 5.19
C LYS A 339 13.90 21.51 3.80
N TYR A 340 12.80 22.24 3.74
CA TYR A 340 12.25 22.74 2.48
C TYR A 340 13.19 23.79 1.90
N ILE A 341 13.71 23.56 0.70
CA ILE A 341 14.75 24.41 0.07
C ILE A 341 14.44 24.82 -1.37
N ILE A 342 13.44 24.20 -1.99
CA ILE A 342 13.01 24.58 -3.34
C ILE A 342 12.08 25.78 -3.23
N ASP A 343 12.14 26.70 -4.20
CA ASP A 343 11.34 27.93 -4.20
C ASP A 343 10.10 27.73 -5.06
N LEU A 344 9.30 26.72 -4.70
CA LEU A 344 8.15 26.28 -5.48
C LEU A 344 6.98 25.90 -4.59
N GLU A 345 5.97 26.74 -4.53
CA GLU A 345 4.73 26.39 -3.83
C GLU A 345 3.92 25.34 -4.63
N PRO A 346 3.11 24.49 -3.95
CA PRO A 346 2.20 23.55 -4.61
C PRO A 346 1.36 24.19 -5.73
N ASP A 347 1.58 23.78 -6.98
CA ASP A 347 0.83 24.27 -8.16
C ASP A 347 -0.40 23.39 -8.40
N THR A 348 -1.56 23.89 -7.97
CA THR A 348 -2.87 23.28 -8.24
C THR A 348 -3.51 23.96 -9.46
N ARG A 349 -3.53 23.26 -10.61
CA ARG A 349 -4.28 23.73 -11.79
C ARG A 349 -5.67 23.14 -11.78
N GLY A 350 -6.61 23.88 -11.19
CA GLY A 350 -7.93 23.35 -10.86
C GLY A 350 -7.77 22.25 -9.82
N ARG A 351 -8.24 21.04 -10.12
CA ARG A 351 -8.19 19.88 -9.22
C ARG A 351 -7.00 18.95 -9.47
N ILE A 352 -5.94 19.46 -10.10
CA ILE A 352 -4.75 18.69 -10.45
C ILE A 352 -3.53 19.29 -9.76
N LEU A 353 -2.91 18.54 -8.85
CA LEU A 353 -1.62 18.90 -8.27
C LEU A 353 -0.50 18.55 -9.23
N ARG A 354 0.21 19.56 -9.72
CA ARG A 354 1.28 19.38 -10.71
C ARG A 354 2.54 18.84 -10.08
N THR A 355 3.02 17.71 -10.60
CA THR A 355 4.22 17.02 -10.10
C THR A 355 5.41 17.11 -11.06
N SER A 356 5.18 17.44 -12.33
CA SER A 356 6.26 17.66 -13.30
C SER A 356 7.14 18.85 -12.90
N PRO A 357 6.60 20.04 -12.53
CA PRO A 357 7.44 21.17 -12.11
C PRO A 357 8.30 20.83 -10.90
N LEU A 358 7.71 20.14 -9.91
CA LEU A 358 8.43 19.64 -8.74
C LEU A 358 9.61 18.77 -9.16
N LEU A 359 9.38 17.74 -9.97
CA LEU A 359 10.45 16.80 -10.33
C LEU A 359 11.48 17.40 -11.29
N GLU A 360 11.10 18.37 -12.12
CA GLU A 360 12.02 19.16 -12.95
C GLU A 360 12.98 20.01 -12.08
N GLU A 361 12.47 20.65 -11.03
CA GLU A 361 13.28 21.44 -10.11
C GLU A 361 14.19 20.56 -9.25
N ILE A 362 13.68 19.43 -8.75
CA ILE A 362 14.48 18.43 -8.04
C ILE A 362 15.57 17.86 -8.95
N PHE A 363 15.24 17.63 -10.23
CA PHE A 363 16.23 17.25 -11.22
C PHE A 363 17.29 18.33 -11.34
N GLU A 364 16.96 19.59 -11.60
CA GLU A 364 17.95 20.67 -11.75
C GLU A 364 18.85 20.84 -10.51
N TYR A 365 18.30 20.67 -9.32
CA TYR A 365 18.99 20.90 -8.06
C TYR A 365 19.70 19.70 -7.46
N ARG A 366 19.58 18.51 -8.07
CA ARG A 366 20.14 17.23 -7.60
C ARG A 366 21.63 17.28 -7.24
N ASP A 367 22.41 18.12 -7.94
CA ASP A 367 23.85 18.27 -7.76
C ASP A 367 24.23 19.55 -6.98
N LYS A 368 23.27 20.43 -6.68
CA LYS A 368 23.49 21.73 -6.01
C LYS A 368 23.18 21.67 -4.51
N PHE A 369 22.25 20.82 -4.10
CA PHE A 369 21.79 20.72 -2.71
C PHE A 369 21.91 19.30 -2.14
N SER A 370 21.75 19.18 -0.82
CA SER A 370 21.82 17.88 -0.17
C SER A 370 20.63 17.01 -0.58
N ARG A 371 20.88 15.71 -0.81
CA ARG A 371 19.81 14.72 -1.10
C ARG A 371 18.74 14.69 -0.02
N ARG A 372 19.13 14.97 1.24
CA ARG A 372 18.23 15.05 2.39
C ARG A 372 17.22 16.17 2.22
N ASP A 373 17.68 17.38 1.92
CA ASP A 373 16.79 18.55 1.80
C ASP A 373 15.93 18.48 0.54
N LEU A 374 16.46 17.91 -0.56
CA LEU A 374 15.67 17.66 -1.76
C LEU A 374 14.60 16.59 -1.54
N ALA A 375 14.94 15.47 -0.88
CA ALA A 375 13.96 14.43 -0.54
C ALA A 375 12.86 14.98 0.38
N TYR A 376 13.24 15.77 1.39
CA TYR A 376 12.29 16.49 2.25
C TYR A 376 11.39 17.40 1.43
N SER A 377 11.97 18.16 0.49
CA SER A 377 11.21 19.11 -0.34
C SER A 377 10.18 18.42 -1.23
N VAL A 378 10.47 17.23 -1.75
CA VAL A 378 9.49 16.41 -2.49
C VAL A 378 8.31 16.03 -1.63
N GLU A 379 8.57 15.46 -0.45
CA GLU A 379 7.51 14.98 0.44
C GLU A 379 6.68 16.15 0.97
N GLU A 380 7.32 17.25 1.37
CA GLU A 380 6.63 18.45 1.87
C GLU A 380 5.74 19.08 0.78
N TYR A 381 6.22 19.22 -0.46
CA TYR A 381 5.41 19.77 -1.56
C TYR A 381 4.15 18.93 -1.80
N ILE A 382 4.30 17.61 -1.90
CA ILE A 382 3.17 16.70 -2.15
C ILE A 382 2.18 16.75 -0.98
N ALA A 383 2.67 16.71 0.25
CA ALA A 383 1.84 16.77 1.44
C ALA A 383 1.06 18.08 1.55
N ARG A 384 1.70 19.23 1.30
CA ARG A 384 1.06 20.54 1.30
C ARG A 384 -0.02 20.63 0.24
N GLY A 385 0.29 20.24 -1.00
CA GLY A 385 -0.67 20.28 -2.11
C GLY A 385 -1.88 19.36 -1.90
N PHE A 386 -1.68 18.14 -1.37
CA PHE A 386 -2.81 17.28 -1.02
C PHE A 386 -3.67 17.85 0.11
N ALA A 387 -3.04 18.41 1.15
CA ALA A 387 -3.77 19.01 2.26
C ALA A 387 -4.63 20.19 1.79
N GLU A 388 -4.08 21.08 0.96
CA GLU A 388 -4.79 22.23 0.39
C GLU A 388 -5.97 21.79 -0.46
N LEU A 389 -5.77 20.85 -1.40
CA LEU A 389 -6.86 20.29 -2.20
C LEU A 389 -7.96 19.66 -1.34
N ALA A 390 -7.58 18.86 -0.34
CA ALA A 390 -8.55 18.19 0.52
C ALA A 390 -9.35 19.18 1.38
N ILE A 391 -8.72 20.26 1.85
CA ILE A 391 -9.38 21.34 2.59
C ILE A 391 -10.39 22.06 1.70
N GLU A 392 -9.98 22.48 0.50
CA GLU A 392 -10.87 23.17 -0.44
C GLU A 392 -12.10 22.31 -0.78
N ILE A 393 -11.90 21.02 -1.05
CA ILE A 393 -13.00 20.08 -1.31
C ILE A 393 -13.89 19.94 -0.07
N ALA A 394 -13.31 19.82 1.13
CA ALA A 394 -14.10 19.65 2.35
C ALA A 394 -14.94 20.90 2.68
N GLU A 395 -14.43 22.10 2.40
CA GLU A 395 -15.19 23.36 2.52
C GLU A 395 -16.39 23.41 1.56
N GLU A 396 -16.20 22.97 0.32
CA GLU A 396 -17.26 22.95 -0.70
C GLU A 396 -18.34 21.91 -0.41
N GLU A 397 -17.94 20.72 0.02
CA GLU A 397 -18.85 19.61 0.33
C GLU A 397 -19.48 19.74 1.72
N GLY A 398 -18.99 20.66 2.56
CA GLY A 398 -19.52 20.91 3.90
C GLY A 398 -19.19 19.83 4.93
N THR A 399 -18.21 18.95 4.65
CA THR A 399 -17.74 17.95 5.61
C THR A 399 -16.58 18.48 6.45
N LYS A 400 -16.51 18.07 7.71
CA LYS A 400 -15.40 18.41 8.61
C LYS A 400 -14.32 17.33 8.68
N TYR A 401 -14.55 16.17 8.06
CA TYR A 401 -13.68 15.01 8.17
C TYR A 401 -12.78 14.90 6.94
N ILE A 402 -11.48 14.95 7.18
CA ILE A 402 -10.45 14.72 6.16
C ILE A 402 -9.60 13.54 6.62
N GLY A 403 -9.40 12.55 5.77
CA GLY A 403 -8.55 11.40 6.10
C GLY A 403 -7.48 11.13 5.07
N PHE A 404 -6.51 10.31 5.47
CA PHE A 404 -5.42 9.87 4.61
C PHE A 404 -5.26 8.35 4.69
N SER A 405 -5.35 7.70 3.54
CA SER A 405 -5.28 6.24 3.38
C SER A 405 -4.48 5.85 2.12
N GLY A 406 -4.27 4.55 1.90
CA GLY A 406 -3.40 4.00 0.87
C GLY A 406 -1.95 3.80 1.35
N GLY A 407 -1.14 3.09 0.56
CA GLY A 407 0.23 2.71 0.94
C GLY A 407 1.17 3.88 1.23
N CYS A 408 0.94 5.08 0.67
CA CYS A 408 1.74 6.26 0.97
C CYS A 408 1.41 6.87 2.34
N ALA A 409 0.28 6.51 2.96
CA ALA A 409 -0.06 6.95 4.32
C ALA A 409 0.79 6.28 5.42
N TYR A 410 1.68 5.35 5.07
CA TYR A 410 2.76 4.90 5.95
C TYR A 410 3.91 5.91 6.09
N ASN A 411 4.03 6.86 5.14
CA ASN A 411 5.08 7.86 5.17
C ASN A 411 4.77 8.89 6.27
N ASP A 412 5.61 8.93 7.30
CA ASP A 412 5.42 9.76 8.48
C ASP A 412 5.49 11.25 8.15
N HIS A 413 6.36 11.64 7.22
CA HIS A 413 6.45 13.03 6.78
C HIS A 413 5.17 13.48 6.08
N LEU A 414 4.71 12.73 5.07
CA LEU A 414 3.48 13.06 4.34
C LEU A 414 2.29 13.17 5.29
N LEU A 415 2.09 12.14 6.12
CA LEU A 415 0.96 12.08 7.03
C LEU A 415 1.01 13.20 8.08
N SER A 416 2.17 13.43 8.69
CA SER A 416 2.33 14.46 9.72
C SER A 416 2.11 15.87 9.16
N THR A 417 2.61 16.15 7.96
CA THR A 417 2.44 17.45 7.30
C THR A 417 0.98 17.67 6.91
N ILE A 418 0.32 16.69 6.28
CA ILE A 418 -1.11 16.78 5.95
C ILE A 418 -1.94 17.01 7.22
N LYS A 419 -1.76 16.17 8.24
CA LYS A 419 -2.46 16.28 9.52
C LYS A 419 -2.33 17.67 10.13
N LYS A 420 -1.10 18.19 10.21
CA LYS A 420 -0.82 19.51 10.79
C LYS A 420 -1.55 20.63 10.04
N ILE A 421 -1.60 20.59 8.71
CA ILE A 421 -2.26 21.61 7.88
C ILE A 421 -3.78 21.54 8.05
N VAL A 422 -4.34 20.33 7.96
CA VAL A 422 -5.77 20.05 8.15
C VAL A 422 -6.25 20.51 9.53
N GLU A 423 -5.57 20.10 10.60
CA GLU A 423 -5.94 20.47 11.97
C GLU A 423 -5.79 21.98 12.24
N LYS A 424 -4.79 22.63 11.63
CA LYS A 424 -4.61 24.10 11.73
C LYS A 424 -5.78 24.88 11.09
N ARG A 425 -6.51 24.27 10.15
CA ARG A 425 -7.72 24.83 9.55
C ARG A 425 -9.01 24.40 10.27
N ASN A 426 -8.90 23.75 11.43
CA ASN A 426 -10.02 23.26 12.26
C ASN A 426 -10.83 22.09 11.66
N PHE A 427 -10.26 21.38 10.68
CA PHE A 427 -10.82 20.10 10.23
C PHE A 427 -10.39 18.96 11.16
N ILE A 428 -11.17 17.87 11.16
CA ILE A 428 -10.88 16.65 11.92
C ILE A 428 -10.11 15.69 11.02
N PHE A 429 -8.82 15.49 11.34
CA PHE A 429 -7.97 14.56 10.61
C PHE A 429 -8.16 13.10 11.07
N LEU A 430 -8.38 12.18 10.14
CA LEU A 430 -8.54 10.75 10.38
C LEU A 430 -7.38 9.94 9.77
N GLN A 431 -6.85 9.00 10.55
CA GLN A 431 -5.82 8.04 10.12
C GLN A 431 -6.10 6.67 10.73
N HIS A 432 -5.55 5.62 10.13
CA HIS A 432 -5.73 4.23 10.57
C HIS A 432 -4.95 3.88 11.85
N GLU A 433 -5.56 3.08 12.72
CA GLU A 433 -4.99 2.58 13.99
C GLU A 433 -5.27 1.07 14.24
N LYS A 434 -6.37 0.53 13.69
CA LYS A 434 -6.84 -0.87 13.89
C LYS A 434 -6.66 -1.75 12.66
N VAL A 435 -6.65 -1.17 11.47
CA VAL A 435 -6.26 -1.84 10.22
C VAL A 435 -5.05 -1.14 9.61
N PRO A 436 -4.31 -1.81 8.71
CA PRO A 436 -3.28 -1.14 7.94
C PRO A 436 -3.89 -0.12 6.96
N PRO A 437 -3.25 1.06 6.74
CA PRO A 437 -3.67 2.02 5.71
C PRO A 437 -3.42 1.53 4.28
N GLY A 438 -2.49 0.59 4.07
CA GLY A 438 -2.27 -0.04 2.76
C GLY A 438 -3.20 -1.22 2.51
N ASP A 439 -2.88 -2.00 1.48
CA ASP A 439 -3.75 -3.06 0.94
C ASP A 439 -4.20 -4.13 1.94
N GLY A 440 -3.41 -4.37 2.99
CA GLY A 440 -3.81 -5.26 4.08
C GLY A 440 -5.07 -4.82 4.85
N GLY A 441 -5.55 -3.58 4.65
CA GLY A 441 -6.80 -3.05 5.22
C GLY A 441 -7.96 -2.92 4.22
N ILE A 442 -7.77 -3.21 2.93
CA ILE A 442 -8.76 -2.92 1.89
C ILE A 442 -10.01 -3.80 1.99
N SER A 443 -9.86 -5.05 2.44
CA SER A 443 -10.96 -6.01 2.57
C SER A 443 -12.04 -5.52 3.53
N LEU A 444 -11.65 -4.79 4.60
CA LEU A 444 -12.60 -4.14 5.49
C LEU A 444 -13.49 -3.15 4.73
N GLY A 445 -12.87 -2.27 3.93
CA GLY A 445 -13.60 -1.28 3.14
C GLY A 445 -14.53 -1.93 2.12
N GLN A 446 -14.03 -2.93 1.39
CA GLN A 446 -14.84 -3.72 0.44
C GLN A 446 -16.06 -4.34 1.10
N ALA A 447 -15.90 -4.95 2.29
CA ALA A 447 -17.00 -5.59 3.01
C ALA A 447 -18.08 -4.58 3.43
N VAL A 448 -17.68 -3.39 3.92
CA VAL A 448 -18.65 -2.37 4.35
C VAL A 448 -19.38 -1.74 3.16
N VAL A 449 -18.69 -1.45 2.06
CA VAL A 449 -19.33 -0.92 0.84
C VAL A 449 -20.33 -1.93 0.27
N ALA A 450 -19.90 -3.19 0.16
CA ALA A 450 -20.77 -4.25 -0.33
C ALA A 450 -21.99 -4.48 0.58
N ALA A 451 -21.83 -4.38 1.90
CA ALA A 451 -22.95 -4.52 2.85
C ALA A 451 -24.03 -3.46 2.67
N ASN A 452 -23.68 -2.22 2.32
CA ASN A 452 -24.67 -1.17 2.06
C ASN A 452 -25.31 -1.27 0.67
N SER A 453 -24.68 -2.00 -0.25
CA SER A 453 -25.18 -2.18 -1.62
C SER A 453 -26.31 -3.23 -1.74
N ILE A 454 -26.61 -4.01 -0.69
CA ILE A 454 -27.48 -5.20 -0.79
C ILE A 454 -28.56 -5.35 0.27
#